data_AF-A0A259SGV0-F1
#
_entry.id   AF-A0A259SGV0-F1
#
_cell.length_a   1.000
_cell.length_b   1.000
_cell.length_c   1.000
_cell.angle_alpha   90.00
_cell.angle_beta   90.00
_cell.angle_gamma   90.00
#
_symmetry.space_group_name_H-M   'P 1'
#
loop_
_entity.id
_entity.type
_entity.pdbx_description
1 polymer ?
#
loop_
_entity_poly.entity_id
_entity_poly.type
_entity_poly.pdbx_seq_one_letter_code
_entity_poly.pdbx_strand_id
1 'polypeptide(L)'
;MPGTGDVDVAPDGGHDFTAAGGSAGAANATALDLASHGAAPHGPAPAPRRRRRAVLAWSLSIAGVLLLAGLGAVLQLTANLGYDQAHTQLTAALTKQSDEASRNERVRAVDDESARAAEVLLGVTDPALVTDADRAGLTTARDRAQKASAAAMSLTATPVSEPGAKPSWFWELYSRTARLDADAHAVSSLASALGRSSEELGSATGAIDEKGLAVVKAAGGLAAQIESENVPSPNEGVLTLRELSAQLVATTSFDEPAAQGFRHYAATVQEVRDGHTATLAAEAGPLQGARQQIEDFARSLVPGVLLDFQWADRVNDLGGDNGYLSGETRTPIESGQYATILLSNSVAEEWPGDSSRALVAHEAGHAIATKCRSMVDNTDSASAEAWATAWAIGMGFTDPGNGTEAYGPPPDSVVQQSMACR
;
A
#
# COMPACT_ATOMS: atom_id res chain seq x y z
N MET A 1 23.68 -0.46 22.67
CA MET A 1 23.37 -1.83 23.12
C MET A 1 23.17 -2.72 21.89
N PRO A 2 23.32 -4.06 21.99
CA PRO A 2 23.87 -4.85 20.89
C PRO A 2 22.88 -5.81 20.20
N GLY A 3 23.26 -6.27 19.01
CA GLY A 3 23.04 -7.67 18.59
C GLY A 3 21.94 -7.94 17.57
N THR A 4 22.18 -7.65 16.30
CA THR A 4 21.54 -8.37 15.18
C THR A 4 22.43 -9.53 14.79
N GLY A 5 21.95 -10.77 14.92
CA GLY A 5 22.72 -11.96 14.59
C GLY A 5 22.56 -12.38 13.14
N ASP A 6 23.68 -12.63 12.46
CA ASP A 6 23.72 -13.36 11.20
C ASP A 6 23.27 -14.81 11.39
N VAL A 7 22.65 -15.39 10.35
CA VAL A 7 22.43 -16.84 10.25
C VAL A 7 22.92 -17.31 8.88
N ASP A 8 24.15 -17.81 8.85
CA ASP A 8 24.69 -18.59 7.73
C ASP A 8 23.88 -19.87 7.52
N VAL A 9 23.47 -20.15 6.27
CA VAL A 9 23.00 -21.48 5.85
C VAL A 9 23.55 -21.83 4.46
N ALA A 10 24.63 -22.60 4.45
CA ALA A 10 25.14 -23.38 3.32
C ALA A 10 26.13 -24.45 3.85
N PRO A 11 26.57 -25.43 3.03
CA PRO A 11 25.73 -26.46 2.43
C PRO A 11 26.32 -27.89 2.61
N ASP A 12 25.52 -28.93 2.39
CA ASP A 12 25.99 -30.29 2.07
C ASP A 12 24.96 -30.92 1.12
N GLY A 13 25.29 -31.59 0.02
CA GLY A 13 26.22 -32.72 -0.06
C GLY A 13 25.38 -33.99 0.13
N GLY A 14 24.95 -34.74 -0.88
CA GLY A 14 25.61 -35.11 -2.13
C GLY A 14 25.82 -36.62 -2.13
N HIS A 15 25.42 -37.33 -3.20
CA HIS A 15 26.01 -38.57 -3.77
C HIS A 15 25.00 -39.48 -4.47
N ASP A 16 25.33 -39.84 -5.71
CA ASP A 16 24.72 -40.92 -6.49
C ASP A 16 24.83 -42.29 -5.81
N PHE A 17 23.93 -43.21 -6.16
CA PHE A 17 24.37 -44.57 -6.53
C PHE A 17 23.46 -45.20 -7.60
N THR A 18 24.11 -45.95 -8.50
CA THR A 18 23.53 -46.68 -9.63
C THR A 18 23.12 -48.11 -9.24
N ALA A 19 22.24 -48.74 -10.03
CA ALA A 19 22.44 -50.09 -10.62
C ALA A 19 21.11 -50.75 -11.05
N ALA A 20 21.21 -51.78 -11.89
CA ALA A 20 20.10 -52.51 -12.50
C ALA A 20 20.09 -54.01 -12.14
N GLY A 21 18.96 -54.67 -12.39
CA GLY A 21 18.93 -56.08 -12.83
C GLY A 21 18.43 -57.15 -11.84
N GLY A 22 17.88 -58.24 -12.40
CA GLY A 22 17.47 -59.47 -11.70
C GLY A 22 15.96 -59.54 -11.36
N SER A 23 15.07 -60.42 -11.84
CA SER A 23 15.07 -61.70 -12.59
C SER A 23 14.58 -62.91 -11.77
N ALA A 24 13.79 -63.75 -12.44
CA ALA A 24 13.41 -65.15 -12.15
C ALA A 24 12.39 -65.48 -11.02
N GLY A 25 11.41 -66.33 -11.37
CA GLY A 25 10.33 -66.84 -10.50
C GLY A 25 9.36 -67.79 -11.21
N ALA A 26 9.89 -68.85 -11.84
CA ALA A 26 9.16 -69.96 -12.47
C ALA A 26 8.55 -70.94 -11.42
N ALA A 27 7.74 -71.98 -11.70
CA ALA A 27 6.81 -72.39 -12.76
C ALA A 27 6.09 -73.69 -12.31
N ASN A 28 4.99 -74.10 -12.98
CA ASN A 28 4.51 -75.49 -13.21
C ASN A 28 3.18 -75.41 -14.01
N ALA A 29 2.99 -75.98 -15.21
CA ALA A 29 3.14 -77.37 -15.67
C ALA A 29 2.14 -78.33 -14.97
N THR A 30 1.37 -79.22 -15.60
CA THR A 30 1.33 -79.78 -16.99
C THR A 30 -0.07 -80.41 -17.20
N ALA A 31 -0.77 -80.21 -18.32
CA ALA A 31 -0.83 -81.04 -19.56
C ALA A 31 -1.90 -82.16 -19.58
N LEU A 32 -2.41 -82.46 -20.79
CA LEU A 32 -3.44 -83.46 -21.09
C LEU A 32 -2.86 -84.88 -21.22
N ASP A 33 -3.71 -85.92 -21.15
CA ASP A 33 -3.62 -87.03 -22.13
C ASP A 33 -4.97 -87.76 -22.37
N LEU A 34 -4.99 -88.65 -23.37
CA LEU A 34 -6.14 -89.21 -24.07
C LEU A 34 -6.38 -90.73 -23.85
N ALA A 35 -7.61 -91.16 -24.17
CA ALA A 35 -8.01 -92.44 -24.82
C ALA A 35 -8.10 -93.81 -24.05
N SER A 36 -9.14 -94.59 -24.47
CA SER A 36 -9.13 -96.07 -24.77
C SER A 36 -9.12 -97.10 -23.60
N HIS A 37 -9.79 -98.27 -23.61
CA HIS A 37 -10.93 -98.85 -24.37
C HIS A 37 -11.56 -100.08 -23.64
N GLY A 38 -12.78 -100.49 -24.04
CA GLY A 38 -13.35 -101.86 -23.85
C GLY A 38 -14.13 -102.11 -22.53
N ALA A 39 -15.45 -102.33 -22.48
CA ALA A 39 -16.33 -103.38 -23.06
C ALA A 39 -16.36 -104.69 -22.22
N ALA A 40 -17.32 -104.89 -21.31
CA ALA A 40 -18.66 -105.54 -21.51
C ALA A 40 -18.66 -107.05 -21.07
N PRO A 41 -19.78 -107.81 -20.89
CA PRO A 41 -21.21 -107.50 -21.16
C PRO A 41 -22.29 -108.04 -20.14
N HIS A 42 -23.57 -107.80 -20.45
CA HIS A 42 -24.84 -108.48 -20.00
C HIS A 42 -25.29 -108.31 -18.52
N GLY A 43 -26.60 -108.26 -18.15
CA GLY A 43 -27.87 -108.46 -18.89
C GLY A 43 -29.06 -107.59 -18.35
N PRO A 44 -30.33 -107.83 -18.76
CA PRO A 44 -31.28 -106.73 -18.99
C PRO A 44 -32.55 -106.59 -18.08
N ALA A 45 -33.27 -105.47 -18.31
CA ALA A 45 -34.66 -105.10 -17.97
C ALA A 45 -34.91 -104.24 -16.69
N PRO A 46 -36.00 -103.43 -16.61
CA PRO A 46 -36.94 -102.96 -17.64
C PRO A 46 -36.98 -101.41 -17.80
N ALA A 47 -37.68 -100.90 -18.83
CA ALA A 47 -37.63 -99.48 -19.23
C ALA A 47 -38.76 -98.59 -18.65
N PRO A 48 -38.45 -97.45 -17.99
CA PRO A 48 -39.44 -96.42 -17.67
C PRO A 48 -39.61 -95.42 -18.83
N ARG A 49 -40.83 -95.35 -19.39
CA ARG A 49 -41.21 -94.34 -20.40
C ARG A 49 -41.44 -92.95 -19.75
N ARG A 50 -41.20 -91.87 -20.53
CA ARG A 50 -41.47 -90.43 -20.27
C ARG A 50 -40.54 -89.65 -19.30
N ARG A 51 -39.51 -88.98 -19.83
CA ARG A 51 -38.94 -87.73 -19.23
C ARG A 51 -38.49 -86.60 -20.20
N ARG A 52 -38.75 -86.70 -21.52
CA ARG A 52 -38.34 -85.65 -22.50
C ARG A 52 -38.91 -84.24 -22.26
N ARG A 53 -39.94 -84.07 -21.43
CA ARG A 53 -40.46 -82.74 -21.03
C ARG A 53 -39.72 -82.10 -19.85
N ALA A 54 -38.95 -82.87 -19.06
CA ALA A 54 -38.29 -82.34 -17.86
C ALA A 54 -36.99 -81.57 -18.19
N VAL A 55 -36.20 -82.06 -19.14
CA VAL A 55 -34.93 -81.43 -19.56
C VAL A 55 -35.18 -80.06 -20.20
N LEU A 56 -36.24 -79.96 -21.03
CA LEU A 56 -36.65 -78.71 -21.69
C LEU A 56 -37.17 -77.65 -20.70
N ALA A 57 -37.82 -78.07 -19.60
CA ALA A 57 -38.22 -77.17 -18.52
C ALA A 57 -36.99 -76.62 -17.76
N TRP A 58 -36.01 -77.47 -17.45
CA TRP A 58 -34.78 -77.05 -16.77
C TRP A 58 -33.90 -76.12 -17.63
N SER A 59 -33.77 -76.38 -18.94
CA SER A 59 -32.96 -75.52 -19.82
C SER A 59 -33.58 -74.13 -19.99
N LEU A 60 -34.92 -74.01 -20.04
CA LEU A 60 -35.62 -72.72 -20.06
C LEU A 60 -35.42 -71.95 -18.74
N SER A 61 -35.46 -72.63 -17.59
CA SER A 61 -35.17 -72.00 -16.30
C SER A 61 -33.73 -71.47 -16.22
N ILE A 62 -32.74 -72.25 -16.66
CA ILE A 62 -31.33 -71.82 -16.67
C ILE A 62 -31.13 -70.63 -17.63
N ALA A 63 -31.70 -70.68 -18.84
CA ALA A 63 -31.63 -69.57 -19.79
C ALA A 63 -32.28 -68.29 -19.24
N GLY A 64 -33.41 -68.40 -18.55
CA GLY A 64 -34.07 -67.28 -17.87
C GLY A 64 -33.22 -66.68 -16.74
N VAL A 65 -32.59 -67.52 -15.91
CA VAL A 65 -31.67 -67.07 -14.84
C VAL A 65 -30.43 -66.38 -15.43
N LEU A 66 -29.84 -66.91 -16.51
CA LEU A 66 -28.71 -66.28 -17.20
C LEU A 66 -29.08 -64.94 -17.84
N LEU A 67 -30.28 -64.81 -18.41
CA LEU A 67 -30.81 -63.54 -18.92
C LEU A 67 -30.99 -62.50 -17.81
N LEU A 68 -31.55 -62.91 -16.66
CA LEU A 68 -31.71 -62.03 -15.49
C LEU A 68 -30.36 -61.63 -14.87
N ALA A 69 -29.41 -62.55 -14.79
CA ALA A 69 -28.05 -62.28 -14.33
C ALA A 69 -27.31 -61.33 -15.28
N GLY A 70 -27.44 -61.52 -16.60
CA GLY A 70 -26.91 -60.62 -17.62
C GLY A 70 -27.51 -59.21 -17.55
N LEU A 71 -28.83 -59.11 -17.39
CA LEU A 71 -29.53 -57.84 -17.18
C LEU A 71 -29.03 -57.13 -15.91
N GLY A 72 -28.91 -57.87 -14.80
CA GLY A 72 -28.38 -57.36 -13.55
C GLY A 72 -26.93 -56.88 -13.66
N ALA A 73 -26.08 -57.59 -14.39
CA ALA A 73 -24.69 -57.19 -14.64
C ALA A 73 -24.61 -55.91 -15.49
N VAL A 74 -25.46 -55.76 -16.51
CA VAL A 74 -25.54 -54.52 -17.32
C VAL A 74 -26.02 -53.35 -16.47
N LEU A 75 -27.10 -53.51 -15.70
CA LEU A 75 -27.62 -52.47 -14.79
C LEU A 75 -26.57 -52.07 -13.75
N GLN A 76 -25.87 -53.04 -13.16
CA GLN A 76 -24.76 -52.79 -12.22
C GLN A 76 -23.63 -52.01 -12.89
N LEU A 77 -23.21 -52.36 -14.11
CA LEU A 77 -22.16 -51.65 -14.84
C LEU A 77 -22.59 -50.21 -15.16
N THR A 78 -23.79 -50.01 -15.71
CA THR A 78 -24.32 -48.67 -16.01
C THR A 78 -24.46 -47.81 -14.75
N ALA A 79 -24.94 -48.37 -13.65
CA ALA A 79 -25.05 -47.65 -12.38
C ALA A 79 -23.68 -47.29 -11.77
N ASN A 80 -22.66 -48.15 -11.94
CA ASN A 80 -21.29 -47.83 -11.52
C ASN A 80 -20.70 -46.69 -12.37
N LEU A 81 -20.79 -46.76 -13.70
CA LEU A 81 -20.28 -45.71 -14.58
C LEU A 81 -20.97 -44.36 -14.33
N GLY A 82 -22.30 -44.36 -14.13
CA GLY A 82 -23.06 -43.16 -13.77
C GLY A 82 -22.64 -42.59 -12.41
N TYR A 83 -22.44 -43.44 -11.39
CA TYR A 83 -21.91 -43.02 -10.10
C TYR A 83 -20.50 -42.41 -10.23
N ASP A 84 -19.59 -43.06 -10.94
CA ASP A 84 -18.19 -42.62 -11.04
C ASP A 84 -18.09 -41.30 -11.83
N GLN A 85 -18.94 -41.10 -12.84
CA GLN A 85 -19.09 -39.82 -13.54
C GLN A 85 -19.63 -38.72 -12.61
N ALA A 86 -20.71 -38.97 -11.86
CA ALA A 86 -21.29 -38.00 -10.93
C ALA A 86 -20.33 -37.64 -9.77
N HIS A 87 -19.61 -38.63 -9.23
CA HIS A 87 -18.57 -38.44 -8.23
C HIS A 87 -17.43 -37.57 -8.76
N THR A 88 -16.98 -37.80 -10.00
CA THR A 88 -15.96 -37.00 -10.66
C THR A 88 -16.42 -35.55 -10.84
N GLN A 89 -17.69 -35.32 -11.22
CA GLN A 89 -18.28 -33.99 -11.32
C GLN A 89 -18.35 -33.27 -9.96
N LEU A 90 -18.80 -33.95 -8.91
CA LEU A 90 -18.81 -33.36 -7.55
C LEU A 90 -17.39 -33.03 -7.07
N THR A 91 -16.42 -33.91 -7.28
CA THR A 91 -15.01 -33.67 -6.91
C THR A 91 -14.46 -32.45 -7.63
N ALA A 92 -14.69 -32.31 -8.94
CA ALA A 92 -14.27 -31.15 -9.72
C ALA A 92 -14.96 -29.85 -9.27
N ALA A 93 -16.25 -29.92 -8.90
CA ALA A 93 -16.99 -28.79 -8.34
C ALA A 93 -16.42 -28.36 -6.97
N LEU A 94 -16.08 -29.31 -6.10
CA LEU A 94 -15.47 -29.06 -4.79
C LEU A 94 -14.09 -28.40 -4.92
N THR A 95 -13.22 -28.89 -5.83
CA THR A 95 -11.94 -28.21 -6.11
C THR A 95 -12.15 -26.75 -6.53
N LYS A 96 -13.05 -26.50 -7.50
CA LYS A 96 -13.34 -25.14 -7.95
C LYS A 96 -13.92 -24.26 -6.83
N GLN A 97 -14.78 -24.81 -5.97
CA GLN A 97 -15.33 -24.09 -4.82
C GLN A 97 -14.23 -23.72 -3.81
N SER A 98 -13.29 -24.62 -3.55
CA SER A 98 -12.12 -24.38 -2.69
C SER A 98 -11.19 -23.30 -3.27
N ASP A 99 -10.97 -23.29 -4.58
CA ASP A 99 -10.15 -22.28 -5.27
C ASP A 99 -10.79 -20.88 -5.16
N GLU A 100 -12.10 -20.76 -5.42
CA GLU A 100 -12.82 -19.49 -5.32
C GLU A 100 -12.98 -19.02 -3.86
N ALA A 101 -13.13 -19.94 -2.89
CA ALA A 101 -13.11 -19.60 -1.46
C ALA A 101 -11.74 -19.04 -1.05
N SER A 102 -10.65 -19.70 -1.45
CA SER A 102 -9.27 -19.24 -1.19
C SER A 102 -8.97 -17.90 -1.87
N ARG A 103 -9.52 -17.67 -3.07
CA ARG A 103 -9.46 -16.37 -3.76
C ARG A 103 -10.22 -15.30 -2.98
N ASN A 104 -11.43 -15.62 -2.52
CA ASN A 104 -12.27 -14.72 -1.76
C ASN A 104 -11.59 -14.25 -0.46
N GLU A 105 -10.97 -15.17 0.28
CA GLU A 105 -10.18 -14.84 1.49
C GLU A 105 -9.02 -13.88 1.19
N ARG A 106 -8.28 -14.08 0.09
CA ARG A 106 -7.20 -13.17 -0.31
C ARG A 106 -7.71 -11.77 -0.67
N VAL A 107 -8.83 -11.65 -1.38
CA VAL A 107 -9.42 -10.35 -1.71
C VAL A 107 -9.93 -9.65 -0.44
N ARG A 108 -10.51 -10.39 0.51
CA ARG A 108 -10.92 -9.84 1.83
C ARG A 108 -9.76 -9.29 2.65
N ALA A 109 -8.59 -9.92 2.63
CA ALA A 109 -7.42 -9.41 3.33
C ALA A 109 -6.97 -8.03 2.78
N VAL A 110 -7.07 -7.81 1.47
CA VAL A 110 -6.80 -6.50 0.83
C VAL A 110 -7.91 -5.51 1.15
N ASP A 111 -9.18 -5.93 1.12
CA ASP A 111 -10.32 -5.09 1.48
C ASP A 111 -10.24 -4.57 2.93
N ASP A 112 -9.86 -5.43 3.87
CA ASP A 112 -9.65 -5.07 5.28
C ASP A 112 -8.52 -4.03 5.43
N GLU A 113 -7.51 -4.02 4.55
CA GLU A 113 -6.43 -3.01 4.53
C GLU A 113 -6.91 -1.68 3.94
N SER A 114 -7.54 -1.69 2.77
CA SER A 114 -8.12 -0.49 2.16
C SER A 114 -9.18 0.15 3.06
N ALA A 115 -9.97 -0.64 3.80
CA ALA A 115 -10.91 -0.13 4.78
C ALA A 115 -10.22 0.61 5.94
N ARG A 116 -9.10 0.08 6.48
CA ARG A 116 -8.30 0.79 7.50
C ARG A 116 -7.71 2.08 6.95
N ALA A 117 -7.18 2.05 5.72
CA ALA A 117 -6.66 3.25 5.05
C ALA A 117 -7.75 4.34 4.89
N ALA A 118 -8.97 3.95 4.50
CA ALA A 118 -10.11 4.87 4.40
C ALA A 118 -10.51 5.49 5.74
N GLU A 119 -10.52 4.72 6.84
CA GLU A 119 -10.80 5.25 8.19
C GLU A 119 -9.79 6.31 8.63
N VAL A 120 -8.51 6.17 8.26
CA VAL A 120 -7.49 7.18 8.58
C VAL A 120 -7.79 8.52 7.90
N LEU A 121 -8.24 8.52 6.64
CA LEU A 121 -8.67 9.74 5.93
C LEU A 121 -9.96 10.32 6.53
N LEU A 122 -10.96 9.48 6.85
CA LEU A 122 -12.21 9.90 7.47
C LEU A 122 -11.97 10.55 8.86
N GLY A 123 -10.92 10.14 9.57
CA GLY A 123 -10.51 10.70 10.86
C GLY A 123 -9.86 12.09 10.79
N VAL A 124 -9.39 12.56 9.61
CA VAL A 124 -8.84 13.92 9.47
C VAL A 124 -9.98 14.93 9.38
N THR A 125 -10.13 15.77 10.40
CA THR A 125 -11.29 16.68 10.54
C THR A 125 -11.21 17.99 9.75
N ASP A 126 -10.06 18.30 9.13
CA ASP A 126 -9.90 19.52 8.34
C ASP A 126 -10.75 19.48 7.06
N PRO A 127 -11.74 20.39 6.88
CA PRO A 127 -12.60 20.43 5.70
C PRO A 127 -11.88 20.94 4.43
N ALA A 128 -10.73 21.60 4.56
CA ALA A 128 -9.90 21.99 3.42
C ALA A 128 -9.12 20.80 2.84
N LEU A 129 -8.73 19.83 3.68
CA LEU A 129 -7.99 18.63 3.26
C LEU A 129 -8.90 17.46 2.88
N VAL A 130 -10.06 17.31 3.54
CA VAL A 130 -11.07 16.29 3.22
C VAL A 130 -12.44 16.95 3.24
N THR A 131 -13.01 17.22 2.06
CA THR A 131 -14.30 17.90 1.93
C THR A 131 -15.47 16.99 2.33
N ASP A 132 -16.64 17.56 2.59
CA ASP A 132 -17.85 16.77 2.88
C ASP A 132 -18.21 15.80 1.73
N ALA A 133 -17.91 16.18 0.48
CA ALA A 133 -18.11 15.33 -0.69
C ALA A 133 -17.16 14.13 -0.68
N ASP A 134 -15.90 14.35 -0.30
CA ASP A 134 -14.89 13.30 -0.15
C ASP A 134 -15.26 12.32 0.97
N ARG A 135 -15.67 12.85 2.13
CA ARG A 135 -16.16 12.03 3.27
C ARG A 135 -17.36 11.19 2.86
N ALA A 136 -18.33 11.76 2.17
CA ALA A 136 -19.51 11.03 1.68
C ALA A 136 -19.13 9.96 0.65
N GLY A 137 -18.18 10.26 -0.26
CA GLY A 137 -17.64 9.33 -1.25
C GLY A 137 -16.92 8.14 -0.61
N LEU A 138 -15.95 8.41 0.26
CA LEU A 138 -15.19 7.39 1.01
C LEU A 138 -16.09 6.55 1.91
N THR A 139 -17.03 7.17 2.63
CA THR A 139 -18.04 6.47 3.44
C THR A 139 -18.88 5.52 2.58
N THR A 140 -19.34 5.98 1.42
CA THR A 140 -20.13 5.16 0.48
C THR A 140 -19.32 3.98 -0.07
N ALA A 141 -18.04 4.19 -0.40
CA ALA A 141 -17.15 3.13 -0.89
C ALA A 141 -16.87 2.09 0.21
N ARG A 142 -16.51 2.53 1.41
CA ARG A 142 -16.31 1.68 2.59
C ARG A 142 -17.58 0.88 2.94
N ASP A 143 -18.74 1.52 2.99
CA ASP A 143 -20.00 0.85 3.31
C ASP A 143 -20.41 -0.17 2.23
N ARG A 144 -19.95 0.00 0.98
CA ARG A 144 -20.08 -1.00 -0.09
C ARG A 144 -19.14 -2.18 0.14
N ALA A 145 -17.86 -1.90 0.40
CA ALA A 145 -16.84 -2.90 0.72
C ALA A 145 -17.25 -3.80 1.90
N GLN A 146 -17.67 -3.20 3.02
CA GLN A 146 -18.18 -3.91 4.19
C GLN A 146 -19.36 -4.85 3.86
N LYS A 147 -20.31 -4.42 3.02
CA LYS A 147 -21.43 -5.26 2.57
C LYS A 147 -20.97 -6.41 1.67
N ALA A 148 -20.02 -6.16 0.77
CA ALA A 148 -19.41 -7.17 -0.09
C ALA A 148 -18.61 -8.19 0.73
N SER A 149 -17.82 -7.74 1.72
CA SER A 149 -17.04 -8.59 2.63
C SER A 149 -17.95 -9.45 3.52
N ALA A 150 -19.06 -8.90 4.03
CA ALA A 150 -20.06 -9.67 4.77
C ALA A 150 -20.76 -10.74 3.90
N ALA A 151 -21.11 -10.41 2.65
CA ALA A 151 -21.66 -11.38 1.71
C ALA A 151 -20.65 -12.50 1.36
N ALA A 152 -19.40 -12.12 1.14
CA ALA A 152 -18.27 -13.00 0.91
C ALA A 152 -18.06 -13.98 2.08
N MET A 153 -18.03 -13.48 3.33
CA MET A 153 -18.00 -14.32 4.55
C MET A 153 -19.15 -15.33 4.60
N SER A 154 -20.38 -14.89 4.31
CA SER A 154 -21.55 -15.77 4.33
C SER A 154 -21.49 -16.89 3.29
N LEU A 155 -20.88 -16.63 2.13
CA LEU A 155 -20.69 -17.64 1.08
C LEU A 155 -19.60 -18.63 1.47
N THR A 156 -18.45 -18.16 1.96
CA THR A 156 -17.33 -19.03 2.39
C THR A 156 -17.72 -19.92 3.58
N ALA A 157 -18.61 -19.45 4.45
CA ALA A 157 -19.15 -20.24 5.56
C ALA A 157 -20.25 -21.26 5.17
N THR A 158 -20.62 -21.37 3.88
CA THR A 158 -21.67 -22.29 3.43
C THR A 158 -21.15 -23.73 3.41
N PRO A 159 -21.77 -24.68 4.14
CA PRO A 159 -21.32 -26.07 4.17
C PRO A 159 -21.52 -26.75 2.81
N VAL A 160 -20.56 -27.59 2.41
CA VAL A 160 -20.59 -28.37 1.17
C VAL A 160 -20.78 -29.87 1.45
N SER A 161 -21.58 -30.55 0.61
CA SER A 161 -21.78 -32.00 0.69
C SER A 161 -20.54 -32.77 0.22
N GLU A 162 -20.09 -33.74 1.01
CA GLU A 162 -19.08 -34.71 0.58
C GLU A 162 -19.71 -35.92 -0.14
N PRO A 163 -19.01 -36.59 -1.09
CA PRO A 163 -19.57 -37.70 -1.86
C PRO A 163 -20.01 -38.91 -1.01
N GLY A 164 -19.38 -39.12 0.14
CA GLY A 164 -19.61 -40.27 1.01
C GLY A 164 -19.12 -41.61 0.41
N ALA A 165 -19.49 -42.72 1.06
CA ALA A 165 -19.08 -44.06 0.63
C ALA A 165 -19.92 -44.57 -0.56
N LYS A 166 -19.26 -45.15 -1.57
CA LYS A 166 -19.89 -45.75 -2.76
C LYS A 166 -20.72 -47.00 -2.38
N PRO A 167 -22.02 -47.06 -2.71
CA PRO A 167 -22.84 -48.26 -2.49
C PRO A 167 -22.44 -49.43 -3.38
N SER A 168 -22.79 -50.65 -2.96
CA SER A 168 -22.49 -51.87 -3.73
C SER A 168 -23.56 -52.27 -4.75
N TRP A 169 -24.82 -51.84 -4.60
CA TRP A 169 -25.95 -52.32 -5.40
C TRP A 169 -26.50 -51.27 -6.38
N PHE A 170 -26.90 -51.72 -7.58
CA PHE A 170 -27.32 -50.82 -8.67
C PHE A 170 -28.45 -49.84 -8.30
N TRP A 171 -29.44 -50.26 -7.50
CA TRP A 171 -30.55 -49.37 -7.09
C TRP A 171 -30.08 -48.27 -6.14
N GLU A 172 -29.17 -48.59 -5.21
CA GLU A 172 -28.54 -47.61 -4.33
C GLU A 172 -27.63 -46.68 -5.12
N LEU A 173 -26.83 -47.23 -6.06
CA LEU A 173 -25.98 -46.47 -6.97
C LEU A 173 -26.79 -45.44 -7.75
N TYR A 174 -27.88 -45.82 -8.43
CA TYR A 174 -28.75 -44.86 -9.13
C TYR A 174 -29.30 -43.76 -8.19
N SER A 175 -29.72 -44.13 -6.97
CA SER A 175 -30.21 -43.15 -5.99
C SER A 175 -29.12 -42.21 -5.48
N ARG A 176 -27.85 -42.65 -5.47
CA ARG A 176 -26.70 -41.83 -5.08
C ARG A 176 -26.20 -40.97 -6.24
N THR A 177 -26.15 -41.48 -7.48
CA THR A 177 -25.85 -40.70 -8.68
C THR A 177 -26.70 -39.44 -8.74
N ALA A 178 -28.03 -39.57 -8.62
CA ALA A 178 -28.94 -38.43 -8.65
C ALA A 178 -28.74 -37.42 -7.49
N ARG A 179 -28.18 -37.85 -6.34
CA ARG A 179 -27.79 -36.94 -5.25
C ARG A 179 -26.46 -36.26 -5.55
N LEU A 180 -25.45 -37.01 -5.98
CA LEU A 180 -24.14 -36.49 -6.37
C LEU A 180 -24.25 -35.45 -7.49
N ASP A 181 -25.13 -35.67 -8.48
CA ASP A 181 -25.41 -34.68 -9.53
C ASP A 181 -26.04 -33.39 -8.95
N ALA A 182 -27.00 -33.53 -8.02
CA ALA A 182 -27.63 -32.39 -7.35
C ALA A 182 -26.65 -31.62 -6.44
N ASP A 183 -25.81 -32.34 -5.68
CA ASP A 183 -24.74 -31.78 -4.87
C ASP A 183 -23.69 -31.08 -5.76
N ALA A 184 -23.30 -31.67 -6.90
CA ALA A 184 -22.37 -31.06 -7.85
C ALA A 184 -22.93 -29.76 -8.46
N HIS A 185 -24.23 -29.73 -8.80
CA HIS A 185 -24.91 -28.50 -9.22
C HIS A 185 -24.95 -27.44 -8.12
N ALA A 186 -25.21 -27.83 -6.86
CA ALA A 186 -25.22 -26.90 -5.73
C ALA A 186 -23.82 -26.30 -5.46
N VAL A 187 -22.78 -27.14 -5.40
CA VAL A 187 -21.38 -26.71 -5.20
C VAL A 187 -20.89 -25.84 -6.36
N SER A 188 -21.22 -26.19 -7.61
CA SER A 188 -20.89 -25.36 -8.79
C SER A 188 -21.58 -23.99 -8.75
N SER A 189 -22.82 -23.93 -8.25
CA SER A 189 -23.56 -22.68 -8.03
C SER A 189 -22.92 -21.82 -6.93
N LEU A 190 -22.45 -22.45 -5.84
CA LEU A 190 -21.72 -21.79 -4.76
C LEU A 190 -20.36 -21.24 -5.25
N ALA A 191 -19.59 -22.02 -6.01
CA ALA A 191 -18.35 -21.55 -6.63
C ALA A 191 -18.60 -20.32 -7.53
N SER A 192 -19.68 -20.34 -8.31
CA SER A 192 -20.09 -19.20 -9.16
C SER A 192 -20.65 -18.00 -8.36
N ALA A 193 -21.07 -18.20 -7.11
CA ALA A 193 -21.41 -17.12 -6.20
C ALA A 193 -20.16 -16.51 -5.55
N LEU A 194 -19.21 -17.34 -5.10
CA LEU A 194 -17.91 -16.92 -4.56
C LEU A 194 -17.08 -16.12 -5.59
N GLY A 195 -17.06 -16.56 -6.86
CA GLY A 195 -16.38 -15.85 -7.93
C GLY A 195 -16.92 -14.43 -8.14
N ARG A 196 -18.25 -14.29 -8.27
CA ARG A 196 -18.93 -12.98 -8.37
C ARG A 196 -18.77 -12.13 -7.11
N SER A 197 -18.79 -12.75 -5.92
CA SER A 197 -18.56 -12.04 -4.66
C SER A 197 -17.13 -11.49 -4.56
N SER A 198 -16.16 -12.18 -5.13
CA SER A 198 -14.76 -11.74 -5.17
C SER A 198 -14.54 -10.63 -6.20
N GLU A 199 -15.30 -10.63 -7.31
CA GLU A 199 -15.35 -9.54 -8.29
C GLU A 199 -16.00 -8.27 -7.71
N GLU A 200 -17.16 -8.41 -7.05
CA GLU A 200 -17.85 -7.30 -6.38
C GLU A 200 -17.00 -6.70 -5.26
N LEU A 201 -16.35 -7.55 -4.46
CA LEU A 201 -15.44 -7.10 -3.40
C LEU A 201 -14.25 -6.35 -4.00
N GLY A 202 -13.53 -6.93 -4.97
CA GLY A 202 -12.42 -6.25 -5.63
C GLY A 202 -12.82 -4.94 -6.31
N SER A 203 -14.04 -4.85 -6.85
CA SER A 203 -14.60 -3.59 -7.38
C SER A 203 -14.92 -2.57 -6.29
N ALA A 204 -15.32 -2.99 -5.09
CA ALA A 204 -15.56 -2.10 -3.96
C ALA A 204 -14.25 -1.60 -3.35
N THR A 205 -13.26 -2.49 -3.16
CA THR A 205 -11.90 -2.15 -2.74
C THR A 205 -11.25 -1.17 -3.72
N GLY A 206 -11.36 -1.42 -5.03
CA GLY A 206 -10.84 -0.51 -6.08
C GLY A 206 -11.52 0.87 -6.07
N ALA A 207 -12.78 0.97 -5.64
CA ALA A 207 -13.45 2.25 -5.45
C ALA A 207 -12.95 3.00 -4.20
N ILE A 208 -12.47 2.29 -3.17
CA ILE A 208 -11.77 2.91 -2.03
C ILE A 208 -10.42 3.46 -2.51
N ASP A 209 -9.64 2.65 -3.26
CA ASP A 209 -8.34 3.06 -3.80
C ASP A 209 -8.44 4.33 -4.66
N GLU A 210 -9.36 4.34 -5.65
CA GLU A 210 -9.58 5.49 -6.54
C GLU A 210 -9.93 6.77 -5.74
N LYS A 211 -10.82 6.67 -4.74
CA LYS A 211 -11.27 7.82 -3.95
C LYS A 211 -10.22 8.29 -2.95
N GLY A 212 -9.56 7.36 -2.26
CA GLY A 212 -8.47 7.70 -1.34
C GLY A 212 -7.32 8.38 -2.06
N LEU A 213 -6.90 7.84 -3.21
CA LEU A 213 -5.84 8.44 -4.04
C LEU A 213 -6.21 9.83 -4.55
N ALA A 214 -7.47 10.05 -4.95
CA ALA A 214 -7.96 11.36 -5.37
C ALA A 214 -7.90 12.40 -4.24
N VAL A 215 -8.34 12.04 -3.03
CA VAL A 215 -8.29 12.91 -1.83
C VAL A 215 -6.85 13.25 -1.46
N VAL A 216 -5.98 12.23 -1.39
CA VAL A 216 -4.55 12.40 -1.05
C VAL A 216 -3.86 13.38 -2.00
N LYS A 217 -4.10 13.23 -3.31
CA LYS A 217 -3.51 14.13 -4.33
C LYS A 217 -4.10 15.53 -4.32
N ALA A 218 -5.41 15.66 -4.14
CA ALA A 218 -6.07 16.95 -4.06
C ALA A 218 -5.53 17.77 -2.88
N ALA A 219 -5.46 17.16 -1.69
CA ALA A 219 -4.91 17.79 -0.50
C ALA A 219 -3.41 18.11 -0.63
N GLY A 220 -2.60 17.19 -1.16
CA GLY A 220 -1.18 17.43 -1.42
C GLY A 220 -0.97 18.65 -2.33
N GLY A 221 -1.87 18.89 -3.30
CA GLY A 221 -1.84 20.08 -4.15
C GLY A 221 -2.06 21.42 -3.43
N LEU A 222 -2.52 21.44 -2.18
CA LEU A 222 -2.83 22.66 -1.43
C LEU A 222 -1.63 23.27 -0.71
N ALA A 223 -0.48 22.59 -0.63
CA ALA A 223 0.65 23.03 0.20
C ALA A 223 1.12 24.46 -0.08
N ALA A 224 1.19 24.88 -1.34
CA ALA A 224 1.60 26.24 -1.71
C ALA A 224 0.57 27.31 -1.29
N GLN A 225 -0.74 26.97 -1.32
CA GLN A 225 -1.79 27.85 -0.81
C GLN A 225 -1.69 27.96 0.72
N ILE A 226 -1.60 26.82 1.41
CA ILE A 226 -1.48 26.74 2.87
C ILE A 226 -0.25 27.52 3.36
N GLU A 227 0.89 27.37 2.71
CA GLU A 227 2.09 28.17 2.99
C GLU A 227 1.79 29.68 2.83
N SER A 228 1.23 30.10 1.69
CA SER A 228 0.96 31.53 1.41
C SER A 228 -0.06 32.17 2.35
N GLU A 229 -0.98 31.39 2.91
CA GLU A 229 -2.01 31.83 3.87
C GLU A 229 -1.49 31.91 5.32
N ASN A 230 -0.29 31.36 5.60
CA ASN A 230 0.27 31.22 6.95
C ASN A 230 1.68 31.84 7.06
N VAL A 231 1.95 32.91 6.33
CA VAL A 231 3.16 33.74 6.50
C VAL A 231 2.92 34.83 7.55
N PRO A 232 3.80 35.02 8.56
CA PRO A 232 5.00 34.23 8.85
C PRO A 232 4.66 32.92 9.59
N SER A 233 5.41 31.85 9.34
CA SER A 233 5.39 30.57 10.07
C SER A 233 6.81 29.99 10.09
N PRO A 234 7.23 29.26 11.14
CA PRO A 234 8.55 28.62 11.19
C PRO A 234 8.85 27.77 9.95
N ASN A 235 9.99 28.00 9.30
CA ASN A 235 10.32 27.36 8.02
C ASN A 235 10.51 25.84 8.10
N GLU A 236 10.85 25.28 9.27
CA GLU A 236 10.97 23.82 9.42
C GLU A 236 9.64 23.12 9.14
N GLY A 237 8.53 23.65 9.68
CA GLY A 237 7.18 23.14 9.38
C GLY A 237 6.80 23.33 7.91
N VAL A 238 7.17 24.46 7.29
CA VAL A 238 6.94 24.73 5.86
C VAL A 238 7.72 23.78 4.96
N LEU A 239 8.97 23.45 5.30
CA LEU A 239 9.78 22.48 4.57
C LEU A 239 9.25 21.06 4.72
N THR A 240 8.84 20.65 5.94
CA THR A 240 8.15 19.36 6.16
C THR A 240 6.84 19.30 5.37
N LEU A 241 6.05 20.39 5.35
CA LEU A 241 4.82 20.49 4.56
C LEU A 241 5.08 20.27 3.05
N ARG A 242 6.11 20.93 2.49
CA ARG A 242 6.50 20.81 1.08
C ARG A 242 6.98 19.40 0.72
N GLU A 243 7.77 18.76 1.58
CA GLU A 243 8.27 17.40 1.37
C GLU A 243 7.13 16.38 1.40
N LEU A 244 6.29 16.41 2.44
CA LEU A 244 5.12 15.53 2.54
C LEU A 244 4.14 15.75 1.38
N SER A 245 3.89 17.01 1.00
CA SER A 245 3.13 17.39 -0.20
C SER A 245 3.65 16.71 -1.47
N ALA A 246 4.96 16.75 -1.72
CA ALA A 246 5.57 16.13 -2.89
C ALA A 246 5.37 14.60 -2.89
N GLN A 247 5.50 13.96 -1.72
CA GLN A 247 5.23 12.52 -1.55
C GLN A 247 3.74 12.17 -1.83
N LEU A 248 2.79 12.96 -1.31
CA LEU A 248 1.35 12.73 -1.57
C LEU A 248 0.99 12.90 -3.06
N VAL A 249 1.53 13.92 -3.73
CA VAL A 249 1.30 14.16 -5.17
C VAL A 249 1.92 13.04 -6.02
N ALA A 250 3.09 12.52 -5.63
CA ALA A 250 3.78 11.43 -6.32
C ALA A 250 3.17 10.03 -6.08
N THR A 251 2.29 9.88 -5.08
CA THR A 251 1.67 8.59 -4.72
C THR A 251 0.90 7.98 -5.89
N THR A 252 0.99 6.66 -6.12
CA THR A 252 0.35 5.98 -7.27
C THR A 252 -0.76 4.99 -6.93
N SER A 253 -0.87 4.60 -5.67
CA SER A 253 -1.88 3.69 -5.09
C SER A 253 -2.27 4.19 -3.70
N PHE A 254 -3.44 3.79 -3.20
CA PHE A 254 -3.92 4.16 -1.88
C PHE A 254 -3.98 2.93 -0.97
N ASP A 255 -3.01 2.87 -0.06
CA ASP A 255 -2.79 1.81 0.92
C ASP A 255 -2.66 2.40 2.34
N GLU A 256 -2.42 1.53 3.33
CA GLU A 256 -2.25 1.97 4.72
C GLU A 256 -1.06 2.95 4.89
N PRO A 257 0.14 2.73 4.29
CA PRO A 257 1.22 3.72 4.23
C PRO A 257 0.82 5.09 3.65
N ALA A 258 0.15 5.13 2.50
CA ALA A 258 -0.31 6.39 1.88
C ALA A 258 -1.27 7.16 2.80
N ALA A 259 -2.18 6.45 3.47
CA ALA A 259 -3.09 7.04 4.44
C ALA A 259 -2.36 7.54 5.71
N GLN A 260 -1.33 6.85 6.19
CA GLN A 260 -0.51 7.37 7.30
C GLN A 260 0.29 8.61 6.89
N GLY A 261 0.84 8.65 5.67
CA GLY A 261 1.51 9.83 5.11
C GLY A 261 0.56 11.02 5.00
N PHE A 262 -0.68 10.80 4.56
CA PHE A 262 -1.73 11.81 4.55
C PHE A 262 -2.06 12.35 5.94
N ARG A 263 -2.17 11.48 6.96
CA ARG A 263 -2.39 11.94 8.34
C ARG A 263 -1.22 12.75 8.87
N HIS A 264 0.02 12.39 8.54
CA HIS A 264 1.19 13.18 8.92
C HIS A 264 1.19 14.55 8.25
N TYR A 265 0.90 14.60 6.95
CA TYR A 265 0.71 15.86 6.22
C TYR A 265 -0.36 16.75 6.86
N ALA A 266 -1.52 16.19 7.20
CA ALA A 266 -2.60 16.93 7.87
C ALA A 266 -2.21 17.45 9.26
N ALA A 267 -1.38 16.73 10.01
CA ALA A 267 -0.81 17.22 11.26
C ALA A 267 0.15 18.40 11.00
N THR A 268 1.04 18.29 10.01
CA THR A 268 1.98 19.37 9.66
C THR A 268 1.31 20.61 9.06
N VAL A 269 0.20 20.46 8.34
CA VAL A 269 -0.67 21.59 7.97
C VAL A 269 -1.15 22.36 9.21
N GLN A 270 -1.49 21.65 10.28
CA GLN A 270 -1.90 22.28 11.54
C GLN A 270 -0.70 22.88 12.29
N GLU A 271 0.46 22.21 12.31
CA GLU A 271 1.71 22.75 12.88
C GLU A 271 2.11 24.10 12.22
N VAL A 272 1.92 24.24 10.90
CA VAL A 272 2.16 25.50 10.17
C VAL A 272 1.17 26.60 10.57
N ARG A 273 -0.12 26.28 10.74
CA ARG A 273 -1.14 27.26 11.19
C ARG A 273 -0.98 27.68 12.65
N ASP A 274 -0.64 26.74 13.52
CA ASP A 274 -0.36 26.99 14.93
C ASP A 274 0.96 27.77 15.08
N GLY A 275 1.99 27.41 14.29
CA GLY A 275 3.24 28.15 14.16
C GLY A 275 3.01 29.59 13.72
N HIS A 276 2.19 29.82 12.68
CA HIS A 276 1.80 31.16 12.24
C HIS A 276 1.14 31.98 13.35
N THR A 277 0.16 31.38 14.03
CA THR A 277 -0.55 32.01 15.14
C THR A 277 0.40 32.33 16.31
N ALA A 278 1.35 31.45 16.60
CA ALA A 278 2.34 31.63 17.65
C ALA A 278 3.35 32.74 17.32
N THR A 279 3.83 32.81 16.07
CA THR A 279 4.73 33.88 15.60
C THR A 279 4.05 35.25 15.69
N LEU A 280 2.83 35.40 15.15
CA LEU A 280 2.07 36.65 15.28
C LEU A 280 1.81 37.05 16.74
N ALA A 281 1.61 36.08 17.64
CA ALA A 281 1.44 36.34 19.07
C ALA A 281 2.75 36.74 19.77
N ALA A 282 3.89 36.19 19.37
CA ALA A 282 5.22 36.54 19.89
C ALA A 282 5.68 37.94 19.43
N GLU A 283 5.30 38.34 18.22
CA GLU A 283 5.63 39.65 17.65
C GLU A 283 4.70 40.79 18.09
N ALA A 284 3.55 40.46 18.69
CA ALA A 284 2.54 41.40 19.12
C ALA A 284 3.07 42.45 20.10
N GLY A 285 2.72 43.71 19.86
CA GLY A 285 3.13 44.84 20.70
C GLY A 285 3.36 46.12 19.90
N PRO A 286 3.92 47.18 20.52
CA PRO A 286 4.12 48.48 19.88
C PRO A 286 4.97 48.42 18.60
N LEU A 287 5.89 47.47 18.49
CA LEU A 287 6.81 47.32 17.35
C LEU A 287 6.28 46.43 16.22
N GLN A 288 5.14 45.73 16.41
CA GLN A 288 4.64 44.73 15.46
C GLN A 288 4.53 45.27 14.01
N GLY A 289 4.00 46.48 13.85
CA GLY A 289 3.83 47.11 12.53
C GLY A 289 5.14 47.50 11.85
N ALA A 290 6.22 47.73 12.60
CA ALA A 290 7.56 47.97 12.07
C ALA A 290 8.24 46.64 11.72
N ARG A 291 8.14 45.64 12.61
CA ARG A 291 8.64 44.27 12.38
C ARG A 291 8.11 43.70 11.07
N GLN A 292 6.80 43.67 10.86
CA GLN A 292 6.21 43.17 9.60
C GLN A 292 6.79 43.87 8.36
N GLN A 293 6.95 45.20 8.38
CA GLN A 293 7.54 45.94 7.26
C GLN A 293 9.01 45.61 7.02
N ILE A 294 9.78 45.35 8.08
CA ILE A 294 11.17 44.92 8.01
C ILE A 294 11.27 43.54 7.35
N GLU A 295 10.41 42.61 7.75
CA GLU A 295 10.43 41.25 7.22
C GLU A 295 9.96 41.19 5.76
N ASP A 296 8.89 41.92 5.42
CA ASP A 296 8.40 42.04 4.04
C ASP A 296 9.46 42.69 3.14
N PHE A 297 10.15 43.72 3.65
CA PHE A 297 11.28 44.34 2.98
C PHE A 297 12.42 43.34 2.76
N ALA A 298 12.86 42.62 3.80
CA ALA A 298 13.90 41.59 3.68
C ALA A 298 13.52 40.49 2.67
N ARG A 299 12.29 39.93 2.77
CA ARG A 299 11.75 38.96 1.79
C ARG A 299 11.73 39.52 0.36
N SER A 300 11.46 40.81 0.19
CA SER A 300 11.49 41.46 -1.14
C SER A 300 12.90 41.59 -1.74
N LEU A 301 13.94 41.61 -0.90
CA LEU A 301 15.32 41.63 -1.38
C LEU A 301 15.74 40.24 -1.91
N VAL A 302 15.33 39.15 -1.24
CA VAL A 302 15.86 37.79 -1.47
C VAL A 302 14.83 36.78 -2.03
N PRO A 303 14.32 37.00 -3.26
CA PRO A 303 13.28 36.15 -3.84
C PRO A 303 13.75 34.69 -4.00
N GLY A 304 12.97 33.79 -3.40
CA GLY A 304 13.19 32.34 -3.41
C GLY A 304 13.95 31.81 -2.19
N VAL A 305 14.31 32.66 -1.21
CA VAL A 305 14.86 32.23 0.08
C VAL A 305 13.74 32.20 1.13
N LEU A 306 13.66 31.12 1.90
CA LEU A 306 12.81 31.04 3.08
C LEU A 306 13.48 31.79 4.24
N LEU A 307 12.76 32.74 4.86
CA LEU A 307 13.25 33.59 5.96
C LEU A 307 12.39 33.43 7.21
N ASP A 308 13.01 33.01 8.31
CA ASP A 308 12.50 33.18 9.67
C ASP A 308 13.06 34.47 10.27
N PHE A 309 12.33 35.06 11.21
CA PHE A 309 12.78 36.21 11.97
C PHE A 309 12.73 35.92 13.46
N GLN A 310 13.66 36.51 14.20
CA GLN A 310 13.66 36.51 15.65
C GLN A 310 13.96 37.93 16.14
N TRP A 311 13.31 38.32 17.24
CA TRP A 311 13.37 39.67 17.76
C TRP A 311 13.83 39.64 19.23
N ALA A 312 14.87 40.39 19.56
CA ALA A 312 15.45 40.45 20.90
C ALA A 312 15.82 41.88 21.29
N ASP A 313 15.94 42.18 22.60
CA ASP A 313 16.38 43.51 23.04
C ASP A 313 17.84 43.80 22.60
N ARG A 314 18.65 42.75 22.48
CA ARG A 314 20.04 42.80 22.02
C ARG A 314 20.37 41.63 21.10
N VAL A 315 21.26 41.89 20.15
CA VAL A 315 21.93 40.91 19.30
C VAL A 315 23.42 41.21 19.36
N ASN A 316 24.26 40.20 19.58
CA ASN A 316 25.71 40.39 19.79
C ASN A 316 26.05 41.49 20.84
N ASP A 317 25.29 41.51 21.95
CA ASP A 317 25.30 42.53 23.03
C ASP A 317 24.93 43.98 22.63
N LEU A 318 24.61 44.23 21.36
CA LEU A 318 24.20 45.52 20.79
C LEU A 318 22.67 45.63 20.66
N GLY A 319 22.09 46.78 20.96
CA GLY A 319 20.64 47.01 20.96
C GLY A 319 20.09 47.59 22.26
N GLY A 320 18.86 48.11 22.18
CA GLY A 320 18.12 48.65 23.31
C GLY A 320 18.77 49.92 23.86
N ASP A 321 19.06 49.94 25.16
CA ASP A 321 19.53 51.14 25.88
C ASP A 321 20.87 51.72 25.40
N ASN A 322 21.67 50.96 24.63
CA ASN A 322 22.97 51.42 24.13
C ASN A 322 22.88 52.09 22.75
N GLY A 323 21.70 52.13 22.12
CA GLY A 323 21.43 52.89 20.90
C GLY A 323 22.06 52.33 19.62
N TYR A 324 22.60 51.12 19.64
CA TYR A 324 23.15 50.46 18.45
C TYR A 324 22.08 49.63 17.73
N LEU A 325 22.10 49.68 16.39
CA LEU A 325 21.39 48.72 15.56
C LEU A 325 22.22 47.44 15.41
N SER A 326 21.60 46.26 15.46
CA SER A 326 22.32 44.99 15.30
C SER A 326 21.43 43.89 14.74
N GLY A 327 22.05 43.03 13.93
CA GLY A 327 21.49 41.83 13.36
C GLY A 327 22.47 40.67 13.44
N GLU A 328 21.95 39.47 13.21
CA GLU A 328 22.73 38.25 12.98
C GLU A 328 21.91 37.29 12.10
N THR A 329 22.44 36.90 10.95
CA THR A 329 21.81 35.92 10.08
C THR A 329 22.42 34.54 10.26
N ARG A 330 21.60 33.57 10.64
CA ARG A 330 21.98 32.16 10.82
C ARG A 330 21.44 31.33 9.67
N THR A 331 22.26 30.42 9.15
CA THR A 331 21.82 29.41 8.17
C THR A 331 22.09 28.02 8.72
N PRO A 332 21.12 27.08 8.70
CA PRO A 332 21.38 25.71 9.10
C PRO A 332 22.44 25.09 8.17
N ILE A 333 23.52 24.59 8.76
CA ILE A 333 24.67 24.03 8.03
C ILE A 333 24.21 22.88 7.11
N GLU A 334 23.31 22.03 7.60
CA GLU A 334 22.91 20.77 6.97
C GLU A 334 21.94 20.96 5.79
N SER A 335 20.96 21.87 5.88
CA SER A 335 19.95 22.06 4.83
C SER A 335 20.30 23.20 3.87
N GLY A 336 20.64 24.39 4.39
CA GLY A 336 20.72 25.61 3.59
C GLY A 336 19.43 26.00 2.85
N GLN A 337 18.28 25.45 3.27
CA GLN A 337 16.99 25.67 2.60
C GLN A 337 16.25 26.91 3.12
N TYR A 338 16.67 27.43 4.27
CA TYR A 338 16.17 28.64 4.89
C TYR A 338 17.29 29.40 5.61
N ALA A 339 17.02 30.65 5.99
CA ALA A 339 17.85 31.46 6.87
C ALA A 339 16.99 32.06 7.98
N THR A 340 17.56 32.26 9.17
CA THR A 340 16.94 32.97 10.29
C THR A 340 17.66 34.28 10.51
N ILE A 341 16.96 35.40 10.40
CA ILE A 341 17.50 36.73 10.69
C ILE A 341 17.07 37.13 12.12
N LEU A 342 18.03 37.21 13.03
CA LEU A 342 17.84 37.73 14.38
C LEU A 342 18.12 39.23 14.38
N LEU A 343 17.16 40.06 14.81
CA LEU A 343 17.28 41.53 14.83
C LEU A 343 17.07 42.08 16.24
N SER A 344 17.82 43.14 16.57
CA SER A 344 17.59 43.89 17.80
C SER A 344 16.32 44.76 17.69
N ASN A 345 15.60 44.92 18.80
CA ASN A 345 14.35 45.68 18.86
C ASN A 345 14.54 47.14 18.39
N SER A 346 15.72 47.70 18.55
CA SER A 346 16.06 49.05 18.08
C SER A 346 16.04 49.20 16.55
N VAL A 347 16.21 48.11 15.78
CA VAL A 347 16.00 48.12 14.32
C VAL A 347 14.54 48.42 13.98
N ALA A 348 13.59 47.91 14.78
CA ALA A 348 12.17 48.20 14.64
C ALA A 348 11.77 49.57 15.24
N GLU A 349 12.50 50.07 16.24
CA GLU A 349 12.29 51.42 16.82
C GLU A 349 12.73 52.54 15.86
N GLU A 350 13.80 52.34 15.09
CA GLU A 350 14.32 53.32 14.12
C GLU A 350 13.68 53.20 12.72
N TRP A 351 12.87 52.17 12.47
CA TRP A 351 12.31 51.91 11.15
C TRP A 351 11.38 53.03 10.64
N PRO A 352 11.47 53.48 9.37
CA PRO A 352 12.31 52.99 8.27
C PRO A 352 13.55 53.87 7.99
N GLY A 353 14.34 54.21 9.01
CA GLY A 353 15.58 55.01 8.87
C GLY A 353 16.64 54.35 7.98
N ASP A 354 17.49 55.15 7.34
CA ASP A 354 18.43 54.68 6.31
C ASP A 354 19.38 53.58 6.84
N SER A 355 19.95 53.75 8.03
CA SER A 355 20.82 52.76 8.68
C SER A 355 20.07 51.47 9.03
N SER A 356 18.82 51.54 9.52
CA SER A 356 17.99 50.35 9.78
C SER A 356 17.70 49.56 8.50
N ARG A 357 17.44 50.25 7.38
CA ARG A 357 17.22 49.61 6.06
C ARG A 357 18.49 49.02 5.49
N ALA A 358 19.63 49.69 5.67
CA ALA A 358 20.92 49.23 5.22
C ALA A 358 21.39 47.98 5.98
N LEU A 359 21.19 47.93 7.30
CA LEU A 359 21.45 46.75 8.12
C LEU A 359 20.56 45.57 7.71
N VAL A 360 19.25 45.77 7.56
CA VAL A 360 18.36 44.68 7.11
C VAL A 360 18.73 44.19 5.70
N ALA A 361 19.22 45.07 4.82
CA ALA A 361 19.75 44.67 3.51
C ALA A 361 21.08 43.89 3.60
N HIS A 362 21.92 44.18 4.59
CA HIS A 362 23.13 43.41 4.89
C HIS A 362 22.77 41.99 5.38
N GLU A 363 21.88 41.87 6.36
CA GLU A 363 21.40 40.56 6.84
C GLU A 363 20.74 39.73 5.74
N ALA A 364 19.93 40.37 4.88
CA ALA A 364 19.40 39.71 3.68
C ALA A 364 20.53 39.23 2.73
N GLY A 365 21.68 39.91 2.70
CA GLY A 365 22.88 39.49 1.96
C GLY A 365 23.51 38.20 2.49
N HIS A 366 23.54 38.00 3.80
CA HIS A 366 23.87 36.70 4.40
C HIS A 366 22.84 35.63 4.03
N ALA A 367 21.55 35.98 4.04
CA ALA A 367 20.49 35.04 3.71
C ALA A 367 20.50 34.55 2.25
N ILE A 368 20.74 35.43 1.26
CA ILE A 368 20.78 35.03 -0.16
C ILE A 368 21.96 34.10 -0.50
N ALA A 369 23.02 34.09 0.33
CA ALA A 369 24.13 33.15 0.18
C ALA A 369 23.66 31.68 0.23
N THR A 370 22.52 31.37 0.87
CA THR A 370 21.90 30.03 0.85
C THR A 370 21.54 29.55 -0.56
N LYS A 371 20.92 30.41 -1.37
CA LYS A 371 20.55 30.16 -2.77
C LYS A 371 21.78 30.08 -3.68
N CYS A 372 22.83 30.85 -3.36
CA CYS A 372 23.98 31.08 -4.21
C CYS A 372 25.28 30.48 -3.66
N ARG A 373 25.20 29.40 -2.88
CA ARG A 373 26.35 28.73 -2.21
C ARG A 373 27.55 28.40 -3.10
N SER A 374 27.36 28.22 -4.41
CA SER A 374 28.46 28.00 -5.37
C SER A 374 29.16 29.27 -5.87
N MET A 375 28.65 30.45 -5.52
CA MET A 375 29.17 31.77 -5.88
C MET A 375 29.81 32.50 -4.69
N VAL A 376 29.43 32.17 -3.46
CA VAL A 376 29.94 32.82 -2.24
C VAL A 376 31.15 32.06 -1.69
N ASP A 377 32.22 32.77 -1.36
CA ASP A 377 33.22 32.23 -0.42
C ASP A 377 32.74 32.51 1.00
N ASN A 378 32.21 31.48 1.65
CA ASN A 378 31.78 31.51 3.05
C ASN A 378 32.68 30.65 3.95
N THR A 379 33.93 30.42 3.53
CA THR A 379 34.88 29.59 4.29
C THR A 379 35.43 30.29 5.54
N ASP A 380 35.36 31.62 5.59
CA ASP A 380 35.60 32.44 6.77
C ASP A 380 34.56 33.56 6.92
N SER A 381 34.48 34.14 8.12
CA SER A 381 33.52 35.21 8.44
C SER A 381 33.79 36.49 7.65
N ALA A 382 35.03 36.91 7.43
CA ALA A 382 35.32 38.16 6.74
C ALA A 382 34.85 38.12 5.27
N SER A 383 34.96 36.96 4.62
CA SER A 383 34.45 36.73 3.27
C SER A 383 32.90 36.73 3.22
N ALA A 384 32.25 36.20 4.26
CA ALA A 384 30.79 36.28 4.40
C ALA A 384 30.30 37.74 4.65
N GLU A 385 30.92 38.48 5.56
CA GLU A 385 30.58 39.89 5.82
C GLU A 385 30.81 40.77 4.59
N ALA A 386 31.88 40.52 3.82
CA ALA A 386 32.16 41.20 2.57
C ALA A 386 31.08 40.90 1.51
N TRP A 387 30.58 39.65 1.43
CA TRP A 387 29.46 39.30 0.56
C TRP A 387 28.17 40.00 0.96
N ALA A 388 27.80 39.98 2.25
CA ALA A 388 26.60 40.62 2.77
C ALA A 388 26.59 42.14 2.52
N THR A 389 27.73 42.79 2.80
CA THR A 389 27.95 44.22 2.49
C THR A 389 27.86 44.49 0.99
N ALA A 390 28.44 43.61 0.16
CA ALA A 390 28.41 43.76 -1.29
C ALA A 390 27.00 43.61 -1.89
N TRP A 391 26.18 42.73 -1.31
CA TRP A 391 24.76 42.59 -1.65
C TRP A 391 23.96 43.84 -1.29
N ALA A 392 24.11 44.35 -0.07
CA ALA A 392 23.41 45.56 0.37
C ALA A 392 23.74 46.77 -0.52
N ILE A 393 25.02 46.98 -0.85
CA ILE A 393 25.47 48.01 -1.80
C ILE A 393 24.87 47.78 -3.19
N GLY A 394 24.91 46.55 -3.71
CA GLY A 394 24.35 46.19 -5.02
C GLY A 394 22.84 46.40 -5.13
N MET A 395 22.11 46.23 -4.03
CA MET A 395 20.68 46.52 -3.91
C MET A 395 20.38 48.02 -3.69
N GLY A 396 21.41 48.87 -3.59
CA GLY A 396 21.30 50.34 -3.53
C GLY A 396 21.39 50.94 -2.12
N PHE A 397 21.74 50.17 -1.09
CA PHE A 397 21.84 50.64 0.29
C PHE A 397 23.28 51.04 0.59
N THR A 398 23.57 52.34 0.49
CA THR A 398 24.92 52.91 0.64
C THR A 398 25.16 53.65 1.96
N ASP A 399 24.22 53.58 2.92
CA ASP A 399 24.46 54.05 4.28
C ASP A 399 25.50 53.14 4.98
N PRO A 400 26.39 53.65 5.85
CA PRO A 400 27.44 52.86 6.49
C PRO A 400 26.93 51.65 7.31
N GLY A 401 25.67 51.68 7.75
CA GLY A 401 24.99 50.56 8.40
C GLY A 401 24.82 49.31 7.52
N ASN A 402 25.17 49.37 6.22
CA ASN A 402 25.21 48.22 5.31
C ASN A 402 26.36 47.22 5.59
N GLY A 403 27.13 47.40 6.66
CA GLY A 403 28.33 46.65 7.00
C GLY A 403 29.65 47.40 6.73
N THR A 404 29.63 48.48 5.94
CA THR A 404 30.85 49.26 5.62
C THR A 404 31.49 49.89 6.86
N GLU A 405 30.70 50.29 7.87
CA GLU A 405 31.24 50.82 9.14
C GLU A 405 31.99 49.75 9.95
N ALA A 406 31.47 48.52 10.00
CA ALA A 406 32.03 47.44 10.82
C ALA A 406 33.16 46.68 10.12
N TYR A 407 33.05 46.47 8.81
CA TYR A 407 33.88 45.53 8.04
C TYR A 407 34.66 46.19 6.89
N GLY A 408 34.35 47.45 6.57
CA GLY A 408 34.92 48.17 5.43
C GLY A 408 34.23 47.85 4.10
N PRO A 409 34.56 48.59 3.02
CA PRO A 409 33.94 48.41 1.72
C PRO A 409 34.47 47.14 1.01
N PRO A 410 33.60 46.30 0.45
CA PRO A 410 34.00 45.13 -0.33
C PRO A 410 34.52 45.53 -1.73
N PRO A 411 35.28 44.67 -2.41
CA PRO A 411 35.73 44.94 -3.79
C PRO A 411 34.56 45.00 -4.78
N ASP A 412 34.63 45.91 -5.77
CA ASP A 412 33.62 46.06 -6.84
C ASP A 412 33.27 44.74 -7.55
N SER A 413 34.24 43.83 -7.68
CA SER A 413 34.02 42.51 -8.28
C SER A 413 33.06 41.64 -7.47
N VAL A 414 33.07 41.76 -6.13
CA VAL A 414 32.16 41.04 -5.24
C VAL A 414 30.76 41.66 -5.31
N VAL A 415 30.64 42.98 -5.46
CA VAL A 415 29.35 43.67 -5.71
C VAL A 415 28.74 43.25 -7.05
N GLN A 416 29.56 43.10 -8.09
CA GLN A 416 29.09 42.57 -9.39
C GLN A 416 28.68 41.10 -9.29
N GLN A 417 29.40 40.29 -8.51
CA GLN A 417 29.12 38.88 -8.31
C GLN A 417 27.86 38.65 -7.47
N SER A 418 27.62 39.45 -6.42
CA SER A 418 26.41 39.39 -5.61
C SER A 418 25.18 39.75 -6.43
N MET A 419 25.27 40.74 -7.32
CA MET A 419 24.16 41.08 -8.22
C MET A 419 23.89 40.04 -9.33
N ALA A 420 24.83 39.16 -9.65
CA ALA A 420 24.62 38.04 -10.57
C ALA A 420 23.87 36.85 -9.93
N CYS A 421 23.65 36.86 -8.62
CA CYS A 421 22.96 35.80 -7.86
C CYS A 421 21.43 36.02 -7.76
N ARG A 422 20.95 37.23 -8.05
CA ARG A 422 19.54 37.63 -7.97
C ARG A 422 18.64 36.89 -8.96
#